data_AF-A0A7S3CPB0-F1
#
_entry.id   AF-A0A7S3CPB0-F1
#
_cell.length_a   1.000
_cell.length_b   1.000
_cell.length_c   1.000
_cell.angle_alpha   90.00
_cell.angle_beta   90.00
_cell.angle_gamma   90.00
#
_symmetry.space_group_name_H-M   'P 1'
#
loop_
_entity.id
_entity.type
_entity.pdbx_description
1 polymer ?
#
loop_
_entity_poly.entity_id
_entity_poly.type
_entity_poly.pdbx_seq_one_letter_code
_entity_poly.pdbx_strand_id
1 'polypeptide(L)'
;HDGRTLRFPDPEIKVDDTIMLDMESGKIKDFVKFDIGNLAIMTGGANRGRVGVIYHNEKHKGSFHIVHLKDAAGNSWCTRKDNVFVIGKGSKPLISLPKGKGVKLTILQEQAKREATAQ
;
A
#
# COMPACT_ATOMS: atom_id res chain seq x y z
N HIS A 1 -10.04 7.03 -2.19
CA HIS A 1 -9.76 7.86 -3.38
C HIS A 1 -10.42 9.22 -3.21
N ASP A 2 -9.86 10.28 -3.80
CA ASP A 2 -10.25 11.69 -3.54
C ASP A 2 -11.32 12.25 -4.48
N GLY A 3 -11.94 11.41 -5.33
CA GLY A 3 -13.08 11.81 -6.18
C GLY A 3 -12.79 12.84 -7.29
N ARG A 4 -11.53 13.28 -7.44
CA ARG A 4 -11.15 14.28 -8.46
C ARG A 4 -11.12 13.69 -9.87
N THR A 5 -11.52 14.50 -10.85
CA THR A 5 -11.37 14.22 -12.28
C THR A 5 -10.19 15.00 -12.84
N LEU A 6 -9.12 14.30 -13.24
CA LEU A 6 -7.95 14.90 -13.87
C LEU A 6 -8.03 14.72 -15.38
N ARG A 7 -7.84 15.82 -16.12
CA ARG A 7 -7.85 15.80 -17.58
C ARG A 7 -6.44 15.61 -18.12
N PHE A 8 -6.33 14.88 -19.23
CA PHE A 8 -5.07 14.61 -19.94
C PHE A 8 -4.02 13.85 -19.09
N PRO A 9 -4.36 12.70 -18.48
CA PRO A 9 -3.36 11.84 -17.85
C PRO A 9 -2.43 11.22 -18.89
N ASP A 10 -1.24 10.79 -18.46
CA ASP A 10 -0.32 10.01 -19.27
C ASP A 10 -1.00 8.70 -19.76
N PRO A 11 -0.88 8.32 -21.05
CA PRO A 11 -1.46 7.09 -21.59
C PRO A 11 -1.06 5.81 -20.86
N GLU A 12 0.07 5.80 -20.14
CA GLU A 12 0.52 4.65 -19.38
C GLU A 12 -0.24 4.41 -18.07
N ILE A 13 -0.96 5.42 -17.56
CA ILE A 13 -1.69 5.34 -16.29
C ILE A 13 -2.93 4.45 -16.47
N LYS A 14 -3.04 3.40 -15.64
CA LYS A 14 -4.15 2.45 -15.65
C LYS A 14 -4.96 2.51 -14.36
N VAL A 15 -6.08 1.80 -14.37
CA VAL A 15 -6.91 1.61 -13.18
C VAL A 15 -6.08 0.95 -12.07
N ASP A 16 -6.26 1.43 -10.84
CA ASP A 16 -5.57 1.00 -9.61
C ASP A 16 -4.12 1.48 -9.45
N ASP A 17 -3.59 2.21 -10.44
CA ASP A 17 -2.32 2.94 -10.28
C ASP A 17 -2.51 4.13 -9.33
N THR A 18 -1.41 4.52 -8.69
CA THR A 18 -1.39 5.70 -7.82
C THR A 18 -0.70 6.84 -8.54
N ILE A 19 -1.24 8.04 -8.41
CA ILE A 19 -0.63 9.27 -8.94
C ILE A 19 -0.13 10.16 -7.81
N MET A 20 0.98 10.85 -8.06
CA MET A 20 1.47 11.95 -7.25
C MET A 20 0.94 13.26 -7.86
N LEU A 21 0.03 13.90 -7.14
CA LEU A 21 -0.56 15.17 -7.54
C LEU A 21 0.22 16.33 -6.92
N ASP A 22 0.48 17.37 -7.72
CA ASP A 22 0.90 18.66 -7.21
C ASP A 22 -0.30 19.47 -6.72
N MET A 23 -0.29 19.87 -5.45
CA MET A 23 -1.44 20.55 -4.85
C MET A 23 -1.58 22.01 -5.30
N GLU A 24 -0.48 22.65 -5.72
CA GLU A 24 -0.51 24.04 -6.20
C GLU A 24 -0.97 24.12 -7.66
N SER A 25 -0.34 23.35 -8.55
CA SER A 25 -0.65 23.40 -9.98
C SER A 25 -1.82 22.50 -10.40
N GLY A 26 -2.23 21.54 -9.55
CA GLY A 26 -3.24 20.54 -9.88
C GLY A 26 -2.79 19.56 -10.98
N LYS A 27 -1.51 19.52 -11.33
CA LYS A 27 -0.94 18.64 -12.35
C LYS A 27 -0.35 17.38 -11.75
N ILE A 28 -0.29 16.32 -12.56
CA ILE A 28 0.34 15.04 -12.20
C ILE A 28 1.86 15.22 -12.29
N LYS A 29 2.56 14.94 -11.19
CA LYS A 29 4.04 15.00 -11.10
C LYS A 29 4.69 13.67 -11.47
N ASP A 30 4.17 12.59 -10.90
CA ASP A 30 4.68 11.22 -11.11
C ASP A 30 3.52 10.24 -10.90
N PHE A 31 3.71 8.98 -11.29
CA PHE A 31 2.76 7.90 -11.05
C PHE A 31 3.48 6.59 -10.72
N VAL A 32 2.75 5.68 -10.09
CA VAL A 32 3.22 4.36 -9.67
C VAL A 32 2.25 3.31 -10.16
N LYS A 33 2.76 2.35 -10.93
CA LYS A 33 1.97 1.26 -11.47
C LYS A 33 1.59 0.26 -10.36
N PHE A 34 0.37 -0.26 -10.44
CA PHE A 34 -0.07 -1.42 -9.67
C PHE A 34 0.57 -2.68 -10.25
N ASP A 35 1.76 -3.01 -9.77
CA ASP A 35 2.51 -4.17 -10.24
C ASP A 35 3.23 -4.89 -9.09
N ILE A 36 3.63 -6.12 -9.38
CA ILE A 36 4.43 -6.96 -8.48
C ILE A 36 5.77 -6.25 -8.21
N GLY A 37 6.18 -6.27 -6.94
CA GLY A 37 7.42 -5.64 -6.48
C GLY A 37 7.24 -4.22 -5.94
N ASN A 38 6.08 -3.59 -6.14
CA ASN A 38 5.81 -2.25 -5.60
C ASN A 38 5.27 -2.29 -4.17
N LEU A 39 5.54 -1.22 -3.42
CA LEU A 39 5.12 -1.06 -2.03
C LEU A 39 3.68 -0.55 -1.96
N ALA A 40 2.86 -1.19 -1.15
CA ALA A 40 1.47 -0.79 -0.94
C ALA A 40 1.09 -0.77 0.53
N ILE A 41 0.12 0.10 0.86
CA ILE A 41 -0.53 0.20 2.15
C ILE A 41 -1.96 -0.32 2.06
N MET A 42 -2.43 -0.97 3.11
CA MET A 42 -3.81 -1.43 3.22
C MET A 42 -4.70 -0.35 3.80
N THR A 43 -5.73 0.04 3.05
CA THR A 43 -6.70 1.07 3.44
C THR A 43 -7.92 0.49 4.18
N GLY A 44 -8.21 -0.80 3.98
CA GLY A 44 -9.40 -1.45 4.51
C GLY A 44 -9.18 -2.87 5.05
N GLY A 45 -10.20 -3.40 5.71
CA GLY A 45 -10.22 -4.76 6.29
C GLY A 45 -9.35 -4.94 7.53
N ALA A 46 -9.15 -6.21 7.93
CA ALA A 46 -8.39 -6.58 9.14
C ALA A 46 -6.89 -6.23 9.07
N ASN A 47 -6.37 -6.01 7.85
CA ASN A 47 -4.97 -5.67 7.58
C ASN A 47 -4.75 -4.16 7.37
N ARG A 48 -5.74 -3.30 7.67
CA ARG A 48 -5.62 -1.85 7.52
C ARG A 48 -4.39 -1.29 8.26
N GLY A 49 -3.69 -0.37 7.60
CA GLY A 49 -2.48 0.28 8.13
C GLY A 49 -1.21 -0.54 7.99
N ARG A 50 -1.29 -1.80 7.52
CA ARG A 50 -0.10 -2.58 7.20
C ARG A 50 0.49 -2.13 5.87
N VAL A 51 1.82 -2.15 5.78
CA VAL A 51 2.58 -1.82 4.58
C VAL A 51 3.40 -3.03 4.16
N GLY A 52 3.36 -3.37 2.87
CA GLY A 52 4.09 -4.50 2.33
C GLY A 52 4.32 -4.39 0.84
N VAL A 53 5.24 -5.21 0.33
CA VAL A 53 5.52 -5.34 -1.09
C VAL A 53 4.53 -6.34 -1.69
N ILE A 54 3.93 -5.99 -2.81
CA ILE A 54 3.05 -6.89 -3.58
C ILE A 54 3.93 -7.98 -4.19
N TYR A 55 3.64 -9.25 -3.90
CA TYR A 55 4.41 -10.36 -4.48
C TYR A 55 3.59 -11.21 -5.46
N HIS A 56 2.27 -11.26 -5.28
CA HIS A 56 1.40 -12.03 -6.17
C HIS A 56 0.02 -11.37 -6.31
N ASN A 57 -0.56 -11.49 -7.50
CA ASN A 57 -1.89 -10.99 -7.83
C ASN A 57 -2.70 -12.10 -8.48
N GLU A 58 -3.67 -12.62 -7.75
CA GLU A 58 -4.55 -13.70 -8.17
C GLU A 58 -5.81 -13.14 -8.83
N LYS A 59 -5.92 -13.36 -10.14
CA LYS A 59 -7.01 -12.85 -10.97
C LYS A 59 -8.14 -13.86 -11.11
N HIS A 60 -9.17 -13.70 -10.30
CA HIS A 60 -10.44 -14.42 -10.45
C HIS A 60 -11.37 -13.73 -11.47
N LYS A 61 -11.83 -14.45 -12.49
CA LYS A 61 -12.83 -13.92 -13.43
C LYS A 61 -14.20 -13.92 -12.76
N GLY A 62 -14.90 -12.78 -12.78
CA GLY A 62 -16.26 -12.67 -12.21
C GLY A 62 -16.32 -12.59 -10.68
N SER A 63 -15.17 -12.49 -10.00
CA SER A 63 -15.10 -12.31 -8.55
C SER A 63 -13.97 -11.33 -8.19
N PHE A 64 -13.76 -11.10 -6.90
CA PHE A 64 -12.74 -10.20 -6.40
C PHE A 64 -11.33 -10.72 -6.70
N HIS A 65 -10.47 -9.83 -7.18
CA HIS A 65 -9.05 -10.12 -7.29
C HIS A 65 -8.41 -10.10 -5.91
N ILE A 66 -7.58 -11.12 -5.63
CA ILE A 66 -6.89 -11.27 -4.36
C ILE A 66 -5.43 -10.92 -4.57
N VAL A 67 -4.91 -10.05 -3.72
CA VAL A 67 -3.54 -9.57 -3.77
C VAL A 67 -2.83 -10.09 -2.54
N HIS A 68 -1.66 -10.67 -2.76
CA HIS A 68 -0.81 -11.13 -1.69
C HIS A 68 0.38 -10.20 -1.50
N LEU A 69 0.63 -9.85 -0.23
CA LEU A 69 1.65 -8.90 0.17
C LEU A 69 2.54 -9.49 1.26
N LYS A 70 3.77 -8.99 1.32
CA LYS A 70 4.77 -9.35 2.32
C LYS A 70 5.34 -8.09 2.98
N ASP A 71 5.36 -8.03 4.31
CA ASP A 71 5.99 -6.91 5.02
C ASP A 71 7.52 -7.07 5.08
N ALA A 72 8.18 -6.03 5.61
CA ALA A 72 9.62 -6.04 5.85
C ALA A 72 10.07 -7.05 6.93
N ALA A 73 9.16 -7.49 7.80
CA ALA A 73 9.44 -8.51 8.83
C ALA A 73 9.25 -9.95 8.29
N GLY A 74 8.82 -10.10 7.04
CA GLY A 74 8.61 -11.37 6.38
C GLY A 74 7.23 -11.97 6.54
N ASN A 75 6.30 -11.33 7.25
CA ASN A 75 4.92 -11.79 7.37
C ASN A 75 4.19 -11.58 6.05
N SER A 76 3.45 -12.59 5.61
CA SER A 76 2.58 -12.51 4.44
C SER A 76 1.10 -12.43 4.83
N TRP A 77 0.32 -11.77 3.99
CA TRP A 77 -1.15 -11.76 4.10
C TRP A 77 -1.78 -11.50 2.73
N CYS A 78 -3.10 -11.67 2.68
CA CYS A 78 -3.90 -11.49 1.47
C CYS A 78 -5.00 -10.46 1.74
N THR A 79 -5.30 -9.63 0.74
CA THR A 79 -6.47 -8.73 0.76
C THR A 79 -7.12 -8.66 -0.62
N ARG A 80 -8.37 -8.20 -0.67
CA ARG A 80 -8.98 -7.80 -1.95
C ARG A 80 -8.21 -6.63 -2.56
N LYS A 81 -8.14 -6.59 -3.89
CA LYS A 81 -7.47 -5.52 -4.65
C LYS A 81 -7.91 -4.12 -4.25
N ASP A 82 -9.21 -3.92 -4.04
CA ASP A 82 -9.80 -2.61 -3.67
C ASP A 82 -9.26 -2.02 -2.36
N ASN A 83 -8.74 -2.88 -1.47
CA ASN A 83 -8.17 -2.45 -0.19
C ASN A 83 -6.67 -2.10 -0.27
N VAL A 84 -6.05 -2.28 -1.45
CA VAL A 84 -4.62 -2.08 -1.66
C VAL A 84 -4.40 -0.72 -2.30
N PHE A 85 -3.52 0.08 -1.70
CA PHE A 85 -3.14 1.38 -2.24
C PHE A 85 -1.63 1.45 -2.42
N VAL A 86 -1.15 1.63 -3.65
CA VAL A 86 0.28 1.64 -3.95
C VAL A 86 0.90 2.97 -3.52
N ILE A 87 2.02 2.92 -2.81
CA ILE A 87 2.65 4.11 -2.21
C ILE A 87 4.12 4.28 -2.61
N GLY A 88 4.70 3.33 -3.35
CA GLY A 88 6.12 3.34 -3.63
C GLY A 88 6.53 2.48 -4.82
N LYS A 89 7.64 2.86 -5.45
CA LYS A 89 8.31 2.08 -6.50
C LYS A 89 9.33 1.16 -5.83
N GLY A 90 9.20 -0.15 -6.03
CA GLY A 90 10.02 -1.13 -5.31
C GLY A 90 9.83 -1.04 -3.79
N SER A 91 10.92 -1.06 -3.04
CA SER A 91 10.92 -0.92 -1.57
C SER A 91 10.92 0.53 -1.07
N LYS A 92 10.99 1.53 -1.96
CA LYS A 92 11.10 2.94 -1.58
C LYS A 92 9.71 3.60 -1.53
N PRO A 93 9.21 4.00 -0.35
CA PRO A 93 7.95 4.74 -0.25
C PRO A 93 8.13 6.17 -0.80
N LEU A 94 7.11 6.67 -1.49
CA LEU A 94 7.03 8.07 -1.94
C LEU A 94 6.51 9.01 -0.85
N ILE A 95 5.87 8.45 0.18
CA ILE A 95 5.34 9.19 1.33
C ILE A 95 6.12 8.82 2.59
N SER A 96 6.12 9.72 3.58
CA SER A 96 6.60 9.37 4.92
C SER A 96 5.64 8.39 5.59
N LEU A 97 6.21 7.40 6.28
CA LEU A 97 5.42 6.40 7.00
C LEU A 97 5.35 6.74 8.50
N PRO A 98 4.20 6.50 9.16
CA PRO A 98 4.08 6.63 10.61
C PRO A 98 5.04 5.71 11.39
N LYS A 99 5.17 5.96 12.69
CA LYS A 99 6.00 5.15 13.61
C LYS A 99 5.64 3.67 13.48
N GLY A 100 6.63 2.82 13.22
CA GLY A 100 6.45 1.39 12.97
C GLY A 100 6.41 0.99 11.49
N LYS A 101 6.47 1.95 10.55
CA LYS A 101 6.60 1.71 9.09
C LYS A 101 5.56 0.73 8.52
N GLY A 102 4.38 0.64 9.15
CA GLY A 102 3.31 -0.27 8.75
C GLY A 102 3.55 -1.75 9.05
N VAL A 103 4.50 -2.09 9.93
CA VAL A 103 4.70 -3.46 10.42
C VAL A 103 3.80 -3.69 11.63
N LYS A 104 2.83 -4.59 11.51
CA LYS A 104 1.97 -5.02 12.63
C LYS A 104 2.69 -6.12 13.41
N LEU A 105 2.97 -5.84 14.68
CA LEU A 105 3.57 -6.79 15.60
C LEU A 105 2.55 -7.81 16.09
N THR A 106 3.04 -8.96 16.58
CA THR A 106 2.18 -9.91 17.29
C THR A 106 1.83 -9.37 18.68
N ILE A 107 0.75 -9.88 19.27
CA ILE A 107 0.28 -9.44 20.60
C ILE A 107 1.39 -9.56 21.66
N LEU A 108 2.13 -10.67 21.64
CA LEU A 108 3.25 -10.90 22.55
C LEU A 108 4.42 -9.93 22.32
N GLN A 109 4.73 -9.60 21.07
CA GLN A 109 5.77 -8.61 20.75
C GLN A 109 5.38 -7.20 21.17
N GLU A 110 4.10 -6.83 21.02
CA GLU A 110 3.59 -5.55 21.52
C GLU A 110 3.65 -5.46 23.04
N GLN A 111 3.29 -6.54 23.74
CA GLN A 111 3.37 -6.61 25.19
C GLN A 111 4.82 -6.44 25.67
N ALA A 112 5.76 -7.22 25.14
CA ALA A 112 7.17 -7.13 25.51
C ALA A 112 7.75 -5.73 25.23
N LYS A 113 7.34 -5.09 24.12
CA LYS A 113 7.75 -3.72 23.80
C LYS A 113 7.20 -2.70 24.80
N ARG A 114 5.96 -2.87 25.27
CA ARG A 114 5.36 -2.00 26.30
C ARG A 114 6.08 -2.18 27.63
N GLU A 115 6.34 -3.41 28.04
CA GLU A 115 7.08 -3.72 29.28
C GLU A 115 8.50 -3.14 29.26
N ALA A 116 9.23 -3.28 28.14
CA ALA A 116 10.57 -2.71 27.98
C ALA A 116 10.60 -1.17 27.91
N THR A 117 9.46 -0.51 27.64
CA THR A 117 9.37 0.96 27.66
C THR A 117 8.94 1.48 29.05
N ALA A 118 8.37 0.61 29.89
CA ALA A 118 7.91 0.96 31.23
C ALA A 118 9.00 0.78 32.30
N GLN A 119 10.05 0.01 32.01
CA GLN A 119 11.32 -0.02 32.75
C GLN A 119 12.22 1.15 32.34
#